data_AF-Q2RYE0-F1
#
_entry.id   AF-Q2RYE0-F1
#
_cell.length_a   1.000
_cell.length_b   1.000
_cell.length_c   1.000
_cell.angle_alpha   90.00
_cell.angle_beta   90.00
_cell.angle_gamma   90.00
#
_symmetry.space_group_name_H-M   'P 1'
#
loop_
_entity.id
_entity.type
_entity.pdbx_description
1 polymer ?
#
loop_
_entity_poly.entity_id
_entity_poly.type
_entity_poly.pdbx_seq_one_letter_code
_entity_poly.pdbx_strand_id
1 'polypeptide(L)'
;MIEILTVTVVIAIVTVVPLVVLWMVSGWSERAFAPAAAPPPTAAPQARPEAAMAAPNSAVAGIPAAHLAVIGAAVAALMDRPYRISRVIAPAHKIADWPQEGRIETFSAHRIRTNWGPTRPTLGGQTPDILRGRT
;
A
#
# COMPACT_ATOMS: atom_id res chain seq x y z
N MET A 1 -41.09 -3.49 15.15
CA MET A 1 -39.97 -4.12 15.89
C MET A 1 -39.22 -5.15 15.04
N ILE A 2 -39.91 -6.07 14.36
CA ILE A 2 -39.30 -7.10 13.50
C ILE A 2 -38.48 -6.50 12.33
N GLU A 3 -38.97 -5.43 11.69
CA GLU A 3 -38.27 -4.78 10.55
C GLU A 3 -36.93 -4.13 10.94
N ILE A 4 -36.85 -3.53 12.13
CA ILE A 4 -35.60 -2.92 12.63
C ILE A 4 -34.58 -4.01 12.93
N LEU A 5 -35.03 -5.15 13.46
CA LEU A 5 -34.19 -6.31 13.72
C LEU A 5 -33.61 -6.88 12.42
N THR A 6 -34.43 -7.09 11.38
CA THR A 6 -33.95 -7.62 10.10
C THR A 6 -32.96 -6.69 9.40
N VAL A 7 -33.23 -5.38 9.37
CA VAL A 7 -32.29 -4.41 8.77
C VAL A 7 -30.95 -4.41 9.52
N THR A 8 -30.97 -4.44 10.85
CA THR A 8 -29.74 -4.45 11.67
C THR A 8 -28.92 -5.72 11.43
N VAL A 9 -29.59 -6.88 11.32
CA VAL A 9 -28.94 -8.17 11.04
C VAL A 9 -28.33 -8.18 9.64
N VAL A 10 -29.03 -7.67 8.62
CA VAL A 10 -28.50 -7.60 7.25
C VAL A 10 -27.25 -6.72 7.19
N ILE A 11 -27.28 -5.55 7.82
CA ILE A 11 -26.11 -4.65 7.88
C ILE A 11 -24.94 -5.36 8.58
N ALA A 12 -25.18 -6.00 9.73
CA ALA A 12 -24.14 -6.72 10.45
C ALA A 12 -23.52 -7.83 9.59
N ILE A 13 -24.33 -8.61 8.86
CA ILE A 13 -23.84 -9.67 7.97
C ILE A 13 -22.99 -9.06 6.84
N VAL A 14 -23.52 -8.04 6.15
CA VAL A 14 -22.83 -7.39 5.02
C VAL A 14 -21.50 -6.77 5.44
N THR A 15 -21.36 -6.34 6.69
CA THR A 15 -20.13 -5.70 7.19
C THR A 15 -19.14 -6.71 7.79
N VAL A 16 -19.62 -7.65 8.60
CA VAL A 16 -18.77 -8.58 9.35
C VAL A 16 -18.24 -9.70 8.44
N VAL A 17 -19.05 -10.23 7.53
CA VAL A 17 -18.63 -11.32 6.64
C VAL A 17 -17.41 -10.95 5.78
N PRO A 18 -17.38 -9.82 5.03
CA PRO A 18 -16.20 -9.47 4.24
C PRO A 18 -14.98 -9.18 5.12
N LEU A 19 -15.18 -8.64 6.32
CA LEU A 19 -14.07 -8.39 7.25
C LEU A 19 -13.44 -9.70 7.73
N VAL A 20 -14.25 -10.70 8.05
CA VAL A 20 -13.79 -12.05 8.41
C VAL A 20 -13.08 -12.73 7.23
N VAL A 21 -13.64 -12.62 6.02
CA VAL A 21 -13.01 -13.16 4.79
C VAL A 21 -11.65 -12.51 4.55
N LEU A 22 -11.56 -11.18 4.65
CA LEU A 22 -10.31 -10.45 4.48
C LEU A 22 -9.26 -10.89 5.51
N TRP A 23 -9.68 -11.07 6.78
CA TRP A 23 -8.79 -11.53 7.84
C TRP A 23 -8.28 -12.95 7.59
N MET A 24 -9.14 -13.85 7.11
CA MET A 24 -8.77 -15.22 6.74
C MET A 24 -7.78 -15.27 5.58
N VAL A 25 -7.98 -14.43 4.55
CA VAL A 25 -7.05 -14.34 3.41
C VAL A 25 -5.68 -13.85 3.88
N SER A 26 -5.64 -12.81 4.73
CA SER A 26 -4.38 -12.28 5.30
C SER A 26 -3.63 -13.33 6.12
N GLY A 27 -4.31 -14.09 6.98
CA GLY A 27 -3.69 -15.16 7.76
C GLY A 27 -3.24 -16.37 6.92
N TRP A 28 -3.86 -16.60 5.76
CA TRP A 28 -3.43 -17.66 4.85
C TRP A 28 -2.12 -17.31 4.15
N SER A 29 -1.94 -16.05 3.72
CA SER A 29 -0.67 -15.60 3.14
C SER A 29 0.52 -15.87 4.08
N GLU A 30 0.37 -15.64 5.39
CA GLU A 30 1.47 -15.89 6.34
C GLU A 30 1.85 -17.39 6.43
N ARG A 31 0.88 -18.30 6.34
CA ARG A 31 1.14 -19.75 6.38
C ARG A 31 1.70 -20.29 5.06
N ALA A 32 1.29 -19.74 3.93
CA ALA A 32 1.79 -20.14 2.62
C ALA A 32 3.26 -19.75 2.42
N PHE A 33 3.71 -18.67 3.06
CA PHE A 33 5.08 -18.17 2.96
C PHE A 33 5.92 -18.39 4.22
N ALA A 34 5.40 -19.09 5.24
CA ALA A 34 6.18 -19.44 6.41
C ALA A 34 7.34 -20.36 5.99
N PRO A 35 8.62 -19.94 6.15
CA PRO A 35 9.73 -20.82 5.87
C PRO A 35 9.63 -22.03 6.81
N ALA A 36 9.79 -23.23 6.26
CA ALA A 36 9.87 -24.44 7.05
C ALA A 36 10.93 -24.24 8.14
N ALA A 37 10.56 -24.49 9.40
CA ALA A 37 11.46 -24.33 10.53
C ALA A 37 12.77 -25.07 10.23
N ALA A 38 13.87 -24.31 10.20
CA ALA A 38 15.18 -24.87 9.92
C ALA A 38 15.45 -26.00 10.93
N PRO A 39 15.88 -27.20 10.50
CA PRO A 39 16.26 -28.25 11.43
C PRO A 39 17.35 -27.73 12.37
N PRO A 40 17.38 -28.17 13.64
CA PRO A 40 18.43 -27.79 14.57
C PRO A 40 19.79 -28.12 13.93
N PRO A 41 20.81 -27.27 14.10
CA PRO A 41 22.10 -27.46 13.47
C PRO A 41 22.77 -28.73 14.04
N THR A 42 22.56 -29.86 13.37
CA THR A 42 23.38 -31.05 13.57
C THR A 42 24.75 -30.71 13.04
N ALA A 43 25.74 -30.62 13.93
CA ALA A 43 27.13 -30.45 13.55
C ALA A 43 27.53 -31.62 12.62
N ALA A 44 27.67 -31.33 11.33
CA ALA A 44 28.10 -32.30 10.33
C ALA A 44 29.49 -31.92 9.78
N PRO A 45 30.34 -32.91 9.46
CA PRO A 45 31.77 -32.72 9.22
C PRO A 45 32.07 -31.93 7.94
N GLN A 46 33.17 -31.18 7.97
CA GLN A 46 33.69 -30.39 6.84
C GLN A 46 33.77 -31.23 5.55
N ALA A 47 32.76 -31.08 4.69
CA ALA A 47 32.80 -31.52 3.31
C ALA A 47 33.37 -30.39 2.46
N ARG A 48 34.38 -30.75 1.67
CA ARG A 48 35.05 -30.03 0.59
C ARG A 48 34.09 -29.05 -0.13
N PRO A 49 34.53 -27.81 -0.44
CA PRO A 49 33.68 -26.83 -1.12
C PRO A 49 33.47 -27.28 -2.57
N GLU A 50 32.41 -28.04 -2.81
CA GLU A 50 31.74 -28.00 -4.11
C GLU A 50 31.26 -26.57 -4.31
N ALA A 51 31.58 -26.01 -5.46
CA ALA A 51 31.32 -24.63 -5.82
C ALA A 51 29.90 -24.27 -5.42
N ALA A 52 29.80 -23.46 -4.36
CA ALA A 52 28.60 -22.71 -4.07
C ALA A 52 28.21 -22.06 -5.40
N MET A 53 27.09 -22.50 -5.98
CA MET A 53 26.42 -21.75 -7.02
C MET A 53 26.30 -20.36 -6.43
N ALA A 54 27.16 -19.45 -6.91
CA ALA A 54 27.27 -18.13 -6.34
C ALA A 54 25.86 -17.56 -6.35
N ALA A 55 25.28 -17.38 -5.15
CA ALA A 55 24.17 -16.46 -5.00
C ALA A 55 24.61 -15.23 -5.76
N PRO A 56 23.87 -14.76 -6.79
CA PRO A 56 24.31 -13.62 -7.53
C PRO A 56 24.41 -12.49 -6.52
N ASN A 57 25.65 -12.12 -6.16
CA ASN A 57 26.01 -10.85 -5.56
C ASN A 57 25.78 -9.78 -6.62
N SER A 58 24.55 -9.72 -7.11
CA SER A 58 24.01 -8.66 -7.91
C SER A 58 23.18 -7.83 -6.95
N ALA A 59 23.82 -7.32 -5.89
CA ALA A 59 23.49 -5.99 -5.43
C ALA A 59 23.78 -5.07 -6.62
N VAL A 60 22.83 -5.02 -7.57
CA VAL A 60 22.74 -3.95 -8.54
C VAL A 60 22.76 -2.70 -7.68
N ALA A 61 23.76 -1.83 -7.90
CA ALA A 61 24.09 -0.72 -7.02
C ALA A 61 22.81 -0.03 -6.49
N GLY A 62 22.53 -0.22 -5.19
CA GLY A 62 21.40 0.42 -4.49
C GLY A 62 20.15 -0.42 -4.25
N ILE A 63 20.02 -1.67 -4.74
CA ILE A 63 18.84 -2.50 -4.48
C ILE A 63 19.18 -3.64 -3.50
N PRO A 64 18.55 -3.69 -2.29
CA PRO A 64 18.70 -4.80 -1.36
C PRO A 64 18.30 -6.15 -1.97
N ALA A 65 19.02 -7.22 -1.62
CA ALA A 65 18.78 -8.57 -2.14
C ALA A 65 17.35 -9.08 -1.84
N ALA A 66 16.79 -8.70 -0.69
CA ALA A 66 15.40 -9.04 -0.34
C ALA A 66 14.39 -8.47 -1.35
N HIS A 67 14.59 -7.25 -1.84
CA HIS A 67 13.71 -6.66 -2.86
C HIS A 67 13.81 -7.40 -4.20
N LEU A 68 15.02 -7.82 -4.58
CA LEU A 68 15.21 -8.61 -5.81
C LEU A 68 14.51 -9.96 -5.75
N ALA A 69 14.52 -10.62 -4.58
CA ALA A 69 13.79 -11.87 -4.38
C ALA A 69 12.27 -11.67 -4.52
N VAL A 70 11.72 -10.61 -3.95
CA VAL A 70 10.28 -10.29 -4.05
C VAL A 70 9.90 -9.95 -5.50
N ILE A 71 10.68 -9.12 -6.20
CA ILE A 71 10.44 -8.79 -7.61
C ILE A 71 10.52 -10.06 -8.47
N GLY A 72 11.52 -10.91 -8.21
CA GLY A 72 11.69 -12.18 -8.91
C GLY A 72 10.50 -13.11 -8.73
N ALA A 73 10.00 -13.25 -7.50
CA ALA A 73 8.82 -14.05 -7.20
C ALA A 73 7.55 -13.50 -7.89
N ALA A 74 7.35 -12.18 -7.86
CA ALA A 74 6.22 -11.54 -8.52
C ALA A 74 6.24 -11.73 -10.05
N VAL A 75 7.41 -11.59 -10.68
CA VAL A 75 7.58 -11.82 -12.11
C VAL A 75 7.34 -13.30 -12.46
N ALA A 76 7.88 -14.23 -11.65
CA ALA A 76 7.67 -15.66 -11.85
C ALA A 76 6.18 -16.05 -11.72
N ALA A 77 5.43 -15.41 -10.82
CA ALA A 77 3.99 -15.65 -10.69
C ALA A 77 3.18 -15.12 -11.89
N LEU A 78 3.68 -14.09 -12.59
CA LEU A 78 3.01 -13.50 -13.76
C LEU A 78 3.34 -14.26 -15.06
N MET A 79 4.43 -15.04 -15.05
CA MET A 79 5.06 -15.59 -16.23
C MET A 79 5.01 -17.12 -16.19
N ASP A 80 4.34 -17.74 -17.17
CA ASP A 80 4.09 -19.20 -17.20
C ASP A 80 5.31 -20.06 -17.59
N ARG A 81 6.52 -19.49 -17.61
CA ARG A 81 7.74 -20.17 -18.07
C ARG A 81 8.96 -19.74 -17.26
N PRO A 82 10.04 -20.54 -17.24
CA PRO A 82 11.29 -20.13 -16.61
C PRO A 82 11.96 -19.01 -17.41
N TYR A 83 12.12 -17.84 -16.78
CA TYR A 83 12.81 -16.69 -17.33
C TYR A 83 14.02 -16.33 -16.48
N ARG A 84 15.04 -15.73 -17.10
CA ARG A 84 16.20 -15.17 -16.40
C ARG A 84 16.10 -13.66 -16.36
N ILE A 85 16.10 -13.09 -15.16
CA ILE A 85 16.14 -11.64 -14.97
C ILE A 85 17.57 -11.18 -15.26
N SER A 86 17.76 -10.47 -16.37
CA SER A 86 19.07 -9.98 -16.80
C SER A 86 19.40 -8.59 -16.26
N ARG A 87 18.39 -7.75 -16.01
CA ARG A 87 18.57 -6.37 -15.55
C ARG A 87 17.32 -5.86 -14.82
N VAL A 88 17.52 -5.19 -13.70
CA VAL A 88 16.50 -4.44 -12.97
C VAL A 88 16.91 -2.97 -12.98
N ILE A 89 16.07 -2.10 -13.52
CA ILE A 89 16.30 -0.64 -13.54
C ILE A 89 15.09 0.00 -12.89
N ALA A 90 15.31 0.72 -11.78
CA ALA A 90 14.30 1.65 -11.27
C ALA A 90 14.29 2.88 -12.19
N PRO A 91 13.15 3.26 -12.78
CA PRO A 91 13.06 4.50 -13.54
C PRO A 91 13.44 5.69 -12.66
N ALA A 92 14.46 6.45 -13.07
CA ALA A 92 14.99 7.57 -12.27
C ALA A 92 13.98 8.71 -12.03
N HIS A 93 12.83 8.72 -12.71
CA HIS A 93 11.94 9.87 -12.82
C HIS A 93 10.53 9.68 -12.21
N LYS A 94 10.26 8.65 -11.39
CA LYS A 94 8.90 8.44 -10.84
C LYS A 94 8.74 8.67 -9.33
N ILE A 95 9.82 8.98 -8.62
CA ILE A 95 9.75 9.30 -7.18
C ILE A 95 9.50 10.80 -6.97
N ALA A 96 9.89 11.65 -7.92
CA ALA A 96 9.71 13.11 -7.81
C ALA A 96 8.24 13.54 -7.90
N ASP A 97 7.45 12.84 -8.73
CA ASP A 97 6.05 13.21 -8.97
C ASP A 97 5.08 12.60 -7.94
N TRP A 98 5.47 11.51 -7.26
CA TRP A 98 4.61 10.84 -6.29
C TRP A 98 4.18 11.73 -5.10
N PRO A 99 5.07 12.54 -4.49
CA PRO A 99 4.67 13.52 -3.48
C PRO A 99 3.74 14.61 -4.04
N GLN A 100 3.84 14.91 -5.34
CA GLN A 100 3.04 15.93 -6.00
C GLN A 100 1.62 15.42 -6.29
N GLU A 101 1.49 14.16 -6.70
CA GLU A 101 0.20 13.49 -6.90
C GLU A 101 -0.62 13.44 -5.59
N GLY A 102 0.01 13.08 -4.46
CA GLY A 102 -0.65 13.10 -3.15
C GLY A 102 -1.08 14.50 -2.69
N ARG A 103 -0.32 15.55 -3.05
CA ARG A 103 -0.73 16.94 -2.82
C ARG A 103 -1.92 17.31 -3.68
N ILE A 104 -1.92 16.97 -4.98
CA ILE A 104 -3.04 17.23 -5.88
C ILE A 104 -4.31 16.54 -5.36
N GLU A 105 -4.20 15.29 -4.92
CA GLU A 105 -5.32 14.54 -4.34
C GLU A 105 -5.85 15.21 -3.07
N THR A 106 -4.96 15.64 -2.16
CA THR A 106 -5.33 16.36 -0.92
C THR A 106 -6.02 17.70 -1.20
N PHE A 107 -5.52 18.48 -2.18
CA PHE A 107 -6.12 19.76 -2.56
C PHE A 107 -7.42 19.59 -3.35
N SER A 108 -7.54 18.52 -4.15
CA SER A 108 -8.76 18.19 -4.88
C SER A 108 -9.87 17.68 -3.96
N ALA A 109 -9.53 16.95 -2.89
CA ALA A 109 -10.47 16.55 -1.85
C ALA A 109 -11.02 17.74 -1.06
N HIS A 110 -10.22 18.81 -0.91
CA HIS A 110 -10.63 20.07 -0.31
C HIS A 110 -11.17 21.08 -1.33
N ARG A 111 -11.74 20.62 -2.46
CA ARG A 111 -12.37 21.50 -3.45
C ARG A 111 -13.32 22.43 -2.70
N ILE A 112 -12.91 23.69 -2.62
CA ILE A 112 -13.65 24.79 -2.02
C ILE A 112 -15.03 24.72 -2.65
N ARG A 113 -16.05 24.48 -1.83
CA ARG A 113 -17.44 24.49 -2.28
C ARG A 113 -17.67 25.84 -2.97
N THR A 114 -17.74 25.83 -4.29
CA THR A 114 -17.83 27.03 -5.15
C THR A 114 -19.12 27.83 -4.93
N ASN A 115 -20.05 27.31 -4.12
CA ASN A 115 -21.35 27.92 -3.83
C ASN A 115 -21.44 28.54 -2.42
N TRP A 116 -20.32 28.71 -1.69
CA TRP A 116 -20.33 29.32 -0.34
C TRP A 116 -20.31 30.86 -0.34
N GLY A 117 -20.58 31.48 -1.48
CA GLY A 117 -20.54 32.93 -1.61
C GLY A 117 -19.11 33.49 -1.65
N PRO A 118 -18.97 34.81 -1.80
CA PRO A 118 -17.67 35.44 -1.98
C PRO A 118 -16.79 35.27 -0.74
N THR A 119 -15.78 34.43 -0.82
CA THR A 119 -14.73 34.30 0.22
C THR A 119 -13.78 35.49 0.26
N ARG A 120 -13.86 36.37 -0.75
CA ARG A 120 -13.18 37.66 -0.75
C ARG A 120 -14.19 38.75 -0.37
N PRO A 121 -13.96 39.53 0.70
CA PRO A 121 -14.69 40.77 0.88
C PRO A 121 -14.39 41.65 -0.34
N THR A 122 -15.40 41.89 -1.16
CA THR A 122 -15.34 42.86 -2.25
C THR A 122 -14.97 44.21 -1.64
N LEU A 123 -13.82 44.75 -2.05
CA LEU A 123 -13.38 46.09 -1.70
C LEU A 123 -14.48 47.06 -2.20
N GLY A 124 -15.34 47.54 -1.31
CA GLY A 124 -16.50 48.37 -1.63
C GLY A 124 -17.85 47.88 -1.11
N GLY A 125 -17.96 46.65 -0.57
CA GLY A 125 -19.16 46.20 0.12
C GLY A 125 -19.19 46.76 1.54
N GLN A 126 -20.18 47.60 1.88
CA GLN A 126 -20.41 48.09 3.24
C GLN A 126 -20.43 46.89 4.21
N THR A 127 -19.57 46.92 5.22
CA THR A 127 -19.59 45.95 6.32
C THR A 127 -20.99 45.95 6.93
N PRO A 128 -21.70 44.80 6.97
CA PRO A 128 -23.02 44.75 7.58
C PRO A 128 -22.96 45.21 9.04
N ASP A 129 -23.94 46.04 9.43
CA ASP A 129 -24.00 46.86 10.66
C ASP A 129 -24.04 46.06 11.97
N ILE A 130 -23.93 44.73 11.90
CA ILE A 130 -23.91 43.79 13.02
C ILE A 130 -22.66 43.89 13.91
N LEU A 131 -21.64 44.66 13.49
CA LEU A 131 -20.44 44.94 14.29
C LEU A 131 -20.39 46.36 14.89
N ARG A 132 -21.41 47.20 14.67
CA ARG A 132 -21.39 48.61 15.15
C ARG A 132 -22.14 48.86 16.46
N GLY A 133 -22.61 47.81 17.14
CA GLY A 133 -23.02 47.89 18.54
C GLY A 133 -23.96 49.05 18.87
N ARG A 134 -25.08 49.20 18.14
CA ARG A 134 -26.17 50.07 18.57
C ARG A 134 -27.22 49.24 19.30
N THR A 135 -27.31 49.49 20.60
CA THR A 135 -28.49 49.27 21.45
C THR A 135 -29.64 50.17 21.03
#